data_AF-A0A957VHC8-F1
#
_entry.id   AF-A0A957VHC8-F1
#
_cell.length_a   1.000
_cell.length_b   1.000
_cell.length_c   1.000
_cell.angle_alpha   90.00
_cell.angle_beta   90.00
_cell.angle_gamma   90.00
#
_symmetry.space_group_name_H-M   'P 1'
#
loop_
_entity.id
_entity.type
_entity.pdbx_description
1 polymer ?
#
loop_
_entity_poly.entity_id
_entity_poly.type
_entity_poly.pdbx_seq_one_letter_code
_entity_poly.pdbx_strand_id
1 'polypeptide(L)' 'VRASDIGAWAFCQRAWWLANVQGAEHENPAVLTRGTAAHEVHGETVRQAQSMQRMGLILVGVGGLLLVLAVFFWFLFG' A
#
# COMPACT_ATOMS: atom_id res chain seq x y z
N VAL A 1 -1.48 -6.58 -16.45
CA VAL A 1 -1.52 -7.70 -15.48
C VAL A 1 -1.54 -7.10 -14.08
N ARG A 2 -2.57 -7.38 -13.28
CA ARG A 2 -2.69 -6.90 -11.88
C ARG A 2 -1.89 -7.83 -10.94
N ALA A 3 -1.51 -7.32 -9.77
CA ALA A 3 -0.88 -8.17 -8.74
C ALA A 3 -1.77 -9.35 -8.32
N SER A 4 -3.09 -9.14 -8.27
CA SER A 4 -4.06 -10.22 -8.01
C SER A 4 -4.10 -11.27 -9.11
N ASP A 5 -3.88 -10.90 -10.38
CA ASP A 5 -3.81 -11.85 -11.50
C ASP A 5 -2.56 -12.73 -11.37
N ILE A 6 -1.43 -12.14 -10.99
CA ILE A 6 -0.17 -12.87 -10.75
C ILE A 6 -0.33 -13.83 -9.57
N GLY A 7 -0.93 -13.37 -8.47
CA GLY A 7 -1.19 -14.21 -7.29
C GLY A 7 -2.10 -15.39 -7.62
N ALA A 8 -3.18 -15.17 -8.36
CA ALA A 8 -4.10 -16.22 -8.79
C ALA A 8 -3.42 -17.22 -9.73
N TRP A 9 -2.60 -16.77 -10.69
CA TRP A 9 -1.84 -17.64 -11.57
C TRP A 9 -0.79 -18.46 -10.81
N ALA A 10 -0.04 -17.82 -9.90
CA ALA A 10 0.97 -18.47 -9.07
C ALA A 10 0.37 -19.52 -8.12
N PHE A 11 -0.84 -19.27 -7.60
CA PHE A 11 -1.58 -20.24 -6.81
C PHE A 11 -2.08 -21.42 -7.66
N CYS A 12 -2.76 -21.13 -8.78
CA CYS A 12 -3.22 -22.16 -9.71
C CYS A 12 -3.43 -21.59 -11.12
N GLN A 13 -2.52 -21.96 -12.02
CA GLN A 13 -2.53 -21.53 -13.41
C GLN A 13 -3.81 -21.96 -14.14
N ARG A 14 -4.30 -23.18 -13.88
CA ARG A 14 -5.55 -23.69 -14.47
C ARG A 14 -6.76 -22.90 -14.02
N ALA A 15 -6.88 -22.63 -12.72
CA ALA A 15 -8.00 -21.84 -12.18
C ALA A 15 -7.96 -20.41 -12.72
N TRP A 16 -6.77 -19.81 -12.80
CA TRP A 16 -6.58 -18.50 -13.42
C TRP A 16 -7.00 -18.50 -14.90
N TRP A 17 -6.59 -19.51 -15.68
CA TRP A 17 -6.95 -19.60 -17.10
C TRP A 17 -8.46 -19.80 -17.30
N LEU A 18 -9.09 -20.65 -16.50
CA LEU A 18 -10.55 -20.83 -16.53
C LEU A 18 -11.27 -19.51 -16.25
N ALA A 19 -10.88 -18.79 -15.20
CA ALA A 19 -11.54 -17.54 -14.82
C ALA A 19 -11.26 -16.39 -15.80
N ASN A 20 -10.01 -16.22 -16.26
CA ASN A 20 -9.58 -15.02 -17.01
C ASN A 20 -9.56 -15.20 -18.53
N VAL A 21 -9.44 -16.43 -19.02
CA VAL A 21 -9.39 -16.73 -20.46
C VAL A 21 -10.68 -17.38 -20.95
N GLN A 22 -11.22 -18.36 -20.22
CA GLN A 22 -12.50 -18.97 -20.57
C GLN A 22 -13.72 -18.22 -20.00
N GLY A 23 -13.54 -17.32 -19.04
CA GLY A 23 -14.66 -16.64 -18.37
C GLY A 23 -15.54 -17.58 -17.55
N ALA A 24 -14.98 -18.71 -17.09
CA ALA A 24 -15.71 -19.68 -16.27
C ALA A 24 -16.07 -19.06 -14.91
N GLU A 25 -17.34 -19.18 -14.52
CA GLU A 25 -17.82 -18.64 -13.26
C GLU A 25 -17.32 -19.46 -12.07
N HIS A 26 -17.02 -18.77 -10.97
CA HIS A 26 -16.60 -19.43 -9.74
C HIS A 26 -17.79 -20.14 -9.10
N GLU A 27 -17.58 -21.35 -8.58
CA GLU A 27 -18.65 -22.15 -7.94
C GLU A 27 -19.31 -21.41 -6.76
N ASN A 28 -18.56 -20.54 -6.08
CA ASN A 28 -19.07 -19.68 -5.02
C ASN A 28 -18.61 -18.23 -5.21
N PRO A 29 -19.34 -17.40 -5.98
CA PRO A 29 -18.92 -16.03 -6.28
C PRO A 29 -18.90 -15.13 -5.03
N ALA A 30 -19.70 -15.46 -3.99
CA ALA A 30 -19.74 -14.70 -2.75
C ALA A 30 -18.42 -14.75 -1.96
N VAL A 31 -17.59 -15.80 -2.13
CA VAL A 31 -16.25 -15.85 -1.54
C VAL A 31 -15.34 -14.80 -2.17
N LEU A 32 -15.38 -14.67 -3.50
CA LEU A 32 -14.58 -13.69 -4.24
C LEU A 32 -14.99 -12.27 -3.88
N THR A 33 -16.29 -11.96 -3.86
CA THR A 33 -16.79 -10.63 -3.50
C THR A 33 -16.38 -10.24 -2.08
N ARG A 34 -16.46 -11.16 -1.11
CA ARG A 34 -16.00 -10.89 0.27
C ARG A 34 -14.49 -10.63 0.33
N GLY A 35 -13.70 -11.40 -0.42
CA GLY A 35 -12.25 -11.19 -0.51
C GLY A 35 -11.90 -9.82 -1.09
N THR A 36 -12.55 -9.43 -2.18
CA THR A 36 -12.34 -8.12 -2.82
C THR A 36 -12.69 -6.98 -1.87
N ALA A 37 -13.85 -7.03 -1.20
CA ALA A 37 -14.26 -6.02 -0.25
C ALA A 37 -13.26 -5.88 0.92
N ALA A 38 -12.77 -7.02 1.45
CA ALA A 38 -11.75 -7.01 2.51
C ALA A 38 -10.43 -6.37 2.03
N HIS A 39 -10.01 -6.64 0.80
CA HIS A 39 -8.82 -6.03 0.21
C HIS A 39 -8.98 -4.53 -0.06
N GLU A 40 -10.16 -4.06 -0.45
CA GLU A 40 -10.45 -2.64 -0.63
C GLU A 40 -10.32 -1.86 0.68
N VAL A 41 -10.96 -2.36 1.74
CA VAL A 41 -10.88 -1.78 3.09
C VAL A 41 -9.43 -1.79 3.59
N HIS A 42 -8.71 -2.90 3.42
CA HIS A 42 -7.30 -2.95 3.78
C HIS A 42 -6.45 -1.96 2.95
N GLY A 43 -6.76 -1.79 1.67
CA GLY A 43 -6.09 -0.83 0.81
C GLY A 43 -6.26 0.61 1.30
N GLU A 44 -7.44 0.96 1.80
CA GLU A 44 -7.69 2.28 2.41
C GLU A 44 -6.85 2.51 3.67
N THR A 45 -6.80 1.52 4.57
CA THR A 45 -6.03 1.64 5.81
C THR A 45 -4.53 1.76 5.53
N VAL A 46 -4.01 0.99 4.56
CA VAL A 46 -2.60 1.10 4.12
C VAL A 46 -2.30 2.48 3.53
N ARG A 47 -3.19 3.04 2.71
CA ARG A 47 -3.00 4.40 2.15
C ARG A 47 -2.94 5.45 3.25
N GLN A 48 -3.82 5.37 4.25
CA GLN A 48 -3.82 6.29 5.39
C GLN A 48 -2.52 6.16 6.21
N ALA A 49 -2.10 4.93 6.52
CA ALA A 49 -0.86 4.67 7.25
C ALA A 49 0.37 5.20 6.49
N GLN A 50 0.45 4.99 5.17
CA GLN A 50 1.53 5.53 4.35
C GLN A 50 1.53 7.06 4.31
N SER A 51 0.36 7.70 4.26
CA SER A 51 0.25 9.16 4.32
C SER A 51 0.78 9.70 5.65
N MET A 52 0.34 9.11 6.77
CA MET A 52 0.81 9.48 8.11
C MET A 52 2.32 9.27 8.26
N GLN A 53 2.85 8.16 7.75
CA GLN A 53 4.28 7.89 7.78
C GLN A 53 5.08 8.93 7.00
N ARG A 54 4.63 9.32 5.80
CA ARG A 54 5.27 10.38 5.00
C ARG A 54 5.25 11.72 5.72
N MET A 55 4.11 12.10 6.31
CA MET A 55 4.00 13.33 7.11
C MET A 55 4.96 13.31 8.30
N GLY A 56 5.05 12.18 9.01
CA GLY A 56 5.99 12.02 10.12
C GLY A 56 7.45 12.19 9.69
N LEU A 57 7.84 11.59 8.58
CA LEU A 57 9.20 11.75 8.03
C LEU A 57 9.50 13.19 7.62
N ILE A 58 8.52 13.90 7.02
CA ILE A 58 8.67 15.32 6.68
C ILE A 58 8.86 16.16 7.95
N LEU A 59 8.03 15.95 8.98
CA LEU A 59 8.13 16.66 10.25
C LEU A 59 9.48 16.44 10.93
N VAL A 60 9.97 15.19 10.95
CA VAL A 60 11.31 14.87 11.47
C VAL A 60 12.40 15.57 10.67
N GLY A 61 12.31 15.57 9.33
CA GLY A 61 13.27 16.25 8.47
C GLY A 61 13.30 17.77 8.69
N VAL A 62 12.14 18.42 8.79
CA VAL A 62 12.02 19.85 9.09
C VAL A 62 12.56 20.17 10.49
N GLY A 63 12.17 19.39 11.49
CA GLY A 63 12.67 19.56 12.86
C GLY A 63 14.20 19.43 12.95
N GLY A 64 14.77 18.43 12.28
CA GLY A 64 16.22 18.26 12.19
C GLY A 64 16.92 19.44 11.53
N LEU A 65 16.38 19.95 10.41
CA LEU A 65 16.93 21.12 9.72
C LEU A 65 16.90 22.36 10.59
N LEU A 66 15.79 22.64 11.27
CA LEU A 66 15.66 23.79 12.17
C LEU A 66 16.66 23.71 13.34
N LEU A 67 16.84 22.52 13.92
CA LEU A 67 17.84 22.30 14.97
C LEU A 67 19.26 22.60 14.48
N VAL A 68 19.63 22.10 13.30
CA VAL A 68 20.95 22.38 12.70
C VAL A 68 21.16 23.88 12.49
N LEU A 69 20.17 24.58 11.94
CA LEU A 69 20.23 26.02 11.73
C LEU A 69 20.34 26.80 13.04
N ALA A 70 19.59 26.39 14.07
CA ALA A 70 19.64 27.04 15.39
C ALA A 70 21.01 26.87 16.06
N VAL A 71 21.56 25.65 16.03
CA VAL A 71 22.92 25.37 16.57
C VAL A 71 23.98 26.16 15.81
N PHE A 72 23.88 26.18 14.48
CA PHE A 72 24.81 26.94 13.64
C PHE A 72 24.75 28.44 13.92
N PHE A 73 23.54 29.00 14.02
CA PHE A 73 23.34 30.40 14.38
C PHE A 73 23.90 30.71 15.76
N TRP A 74 23.63 29.87 16.76
CA TRP A 74 24.19 30.04 18.10
C TRP A 74 25.73 30.03 18.10
N PHE A 75 26.36 29.18 17.29
CA PHE A 75 27.81 29.13 17.19
C PHE A 75 28.44 30.35 16.49
N LEU A 76 27.73 30.95 15.52
CA LEU A 76 28.22 32.14 14.80
C LEU A 76 28.07 33.44 15.60
N PHE A 77 27.04 33.53 16.43
CA PHE A 77 26.64 34.77 17.12
C PHE A 77 26.74 34.71 18.65
N GLY A 78 27.19 33.58 19.21
CA GLY A 78 27.39 33.35 20.64
C GLY A 78 28.83 33.46 21.09
#